data_AF-A0A1F7IPI7-F1
#
_entry.id   AF-A0A1F7IPI7-F1
#
_cell.length_a   1.000
_cell.length_b   1.000
_cell.length_c   1.000
_cell.angle_alpha   90.00
_cell.angle_beta   90.00
_cell.angle_gamma   90.00
#
_symmetry.space_group_name_H-M   'P 1'
#
loop_
_entity.id
_entity.type
_entity.pdbx_description
1 polymer ?
#
loop_
_entity_poly.entity_id
_entity_poly.type
_entity_poly.pdbx_seq_one_letter_code
_entity_poly.pdbx_strand_id
1 'polypeptide(L)'
;MYDQMRGGPPAAPSPIPVPAPSGLVTGVTLKIPKEEITPTVVRLETIEDIKKTRTEDITRNLQISATRLTDIARFETNKQQQETVTKNLNYLQNPMKAETPTERQKYMNIRSELFTRAVREDKTAKQVLSSLSSSRVEQFQKREELMKSISQPIPVTQVVSVKVKVPQEKVQSTTSTFFNSISENSQFITNVAQNTNVQSNQVKTVLTSLAQNISQPSTNISNIISQQTKVEKEKINKILNSVAENINLSPTNNTSRIAQQTGIDKKQVETILTSLSQNINQPPVALTDKISQQTKIEREKVIRVVETYYQIVKENKKLIKQVAEKENIKEEQVEKIITQHLPALVKPEKQVTETVVLPPSVSLDEYEQVKKMWKDQYERGEIPVSDKIKTREDWIAQDIVFITNTLNKLVSDSAELRQEGLDDLGYILPIFLINNLKGDQLMVYLKAKLEAAKEVQSILEEREEVKEELEEKKEEEFVEVEKPKSEAKKMEMKEELEDKQPG
;
A
#
# COMPACT_ATOMS: atom_id res chain seq x y z
N MET A 1 31.88 18.56 74.05
CA MET A 1 31.68 17.87 75.34
C MET A 1 30.19 17.84 75.60
N TYR A 2 29.65 16.61 75.75
CA TYR A 2 28.46 16.14 76.50
C TYR A 2 27.27 17.08 76.76
N ASP A 3 26.02 16.65 76.92
CA ASP A 3 25.21 15.44 76.73
C ASP A 3 23.85 15.78 77.37
N GLN A 4 22.80 15.07 76.97
CA GLN A 4 21.64 14.70 77.76
C GLN A 4 20.61 15.74 78.27
N MET A 5 19.48 15.72 77.54
CA MET A 5 18.18 15.15 77.99
C MET A 5 17.25 15.91 78.94
N ARG A 6 16.00 15.95 78.46
CA ARG A 6 14.68 15.92 79.14
C ARG A 6 14.17 17.21 79.79
N GLY A 7 13.02 17.65 79.27
CA GLY A 7 12.07 18.52 79.96
C GLY A 7 11.10 19.14 78.96
N GLY A 8 9.99 18.46 78.67
CA GLY A 8 8.92 19.04 77.86
C GLY A 8 8.31 20.27 78.55
N PRO A 9 7.98 21.35 77.82
CA PRO A 9 7.31 22.51 78.40
C PRO A 9 5.78 22.48 78.16
N PRO A 10 5.01 23.10 79.06
CA PRO A 10 3.55 23.06 79.10
C PRO A 10 2.89 24.06 78.14
N ALA A 11 1.59 23.84 77.91
CA ALA A 11 0.74 24.59 77.01
C ALA A 11 0.38 26.00 77.48
N ALA A 12 0.45 26.97 76.55
CA ALA A 12 -0.37 28.19 76.42
C ALA A 12 0.02 28.93 75.13
N PRO A 13 -0.75 29.92 74.64
CA PRO A 13 -2.15 29.90 74.23
C PRO A 13 -2.28 30.08 72.69
N SER A 14 -3.30 29.46 72.09
CA SER A 14 -3.52 29.43 70.64
C SER A 14 -3.92 30.80 70.07
N PRO A 15 -3.28 31.29 68.99
CA PRO A 15 -3.73 32.45 68.24
C PRO A 15 -4.90 32.10 67.31
N ILE A 16 -5.84 33.04 67.25
CA ILE A 16 -7.07 33.07 66.45
C ILE A 16 -6.78 32.80 64.96
N PRO A 17 -7.42 31.78 64.34
CA PRO A 17 -7.38 31.58 62.89
C PRO A 17 -8.45 32.43 62.20
N VAL A 18 -8.01 33.24 61.24
CA VAL A 18 -8.83 33.92 60.24
C VAL A 18 -9.45 32.86 59.31
N PRO A 19 -10.76 32.91 59.00
CA PRO A 19 -11.46 31.75 58.43
C PRO A 19 -11.15 31.53 56.94
N ALA A 20 -10.66 30.33 56.63
CA ALA A 20 -10.76 29.71 55.33
C ALA A 20 -12.16 29.08 55.18
N PRO A 21 -12.87 29.26 54.06
CA PRO A 21 -14.19 28.66 53.91
C PRO A 21 -14.05 27.17 53.55
N SER A 22 -14.36 26.33 54.53
CA SER A 22 -14.74 24.91 54.33
C SER A 22 -16.26 24.82 54.27
N GLY A 23 -16.79 23.98 53.37
CA GLY A 23 -18.23 23.73 53.35
C GLY A 23 -18.68 22.77 52.26
N LEU A 24 -18.28 21.50 52.40
CA LEU A 24 -18.89 20.37 51.70
C LEU A 24 -20.17 19.95 52.46
N VAL A 25 -21.28 19.90 51.71
CA VAL A 25 -22.48 19.04 51.86
C VAL A 25 -23.52 19.36 52.95
N THR A 26 -24.60 20.01 52.53
CA THR A 26 -25.96 19.47 52.67
C THR A 26 -26.64 19.57 51.30
N GLY A 27 -26.60 18.47 50.55
CA GLY A 27 -27.14 18.38 49.21
C GLY A 27 -28.67 18.30 49.21
N VAL A 28 -29.31 19.43 48.95
CA VAL A 28 -30.55 19.48 48.16
C VAL A 28 -30.25 20.34 46.95
N THR A 29 -29.40 19.83 46.06
CA THR A 29 -29.30 20.36 44.71
C THR A 29 -30.55 19.89 43.98
N LEU A 30 -31.49 20.81 43.77
CA LEU A 30 -32.39 20.76 42.65
C LEU A 30 -31.54 20.42 41.42
N LYS A 31 -31.61 19.16 40.97
CA LYS A 31 -31.20 18.76 39.62
C LYS A 31 -32.09 19.59 38.70
N ILE A 32 -31.61 20.77 38.29
CA ILE A 32 -31.95 21.28 36.98
C ILE A 32 -31.58 20.12 36.06
N PRO A 33 -32.55 19.50 35.37
CA PRO A 33 -32.22 18.51 34.37
C PRO A 33 -31.26 19.23 33.42
N LYS A 34 -30.01 18.78 33.36
CA LYS A 34 -29.26 18.93 32.13
C LYS A 34 -30.23 18.40 31.10
N GLU A 35 -30.67 19.25 30.17
CA GLU A 35 -31.24 18.77 28.93
C GLU A 35 -30.15 17.87 28.36
N GLU A 36 -30.29 16.59 28.69
CA GLU A 36 -29.76 15.50 27.92
C GLU A 36 -30.33 15.81 26.54
N ILE A 37 -29.48 16.38 25.68
CA ILE A 37 -29.72 16.40 24.25
C ILE A 37 -29.66 14.93 23.86
N THR A 38 -30.71 14.21 24.23
CA THR A 38 -31.11 12.98 23.59
C THR A 38 -31.09 13.34 22.11
N PRO A 39 -30.31 12.62 21.28
CA PRO A 39 -30.31 12.88 19.86
C PRO A 39 -31.75 12.65 19.41
N THR A 40 -32.52 13.73 19.27
CA THR A 40 -33.88 13.69 18.77
C THR A 40 -33.78 13.04 17.42
N VAL A 41 -34.37 11.85 17.30
CA VAL A 41 -34.44 11.14 16.02
C VAL A 41 -35.17 12.08 15.06
N VAL A 42 -34.39 12.76 14.23
CA VAL A 42 -34.91 13.69 13.23
C VAL A 42 -35.73 12.87 12.24
N ARG A 43 -37.03 13.12 12.19
CA ARG A 43 -37.93 12.50 11.21
C ARG A 43 -37.89 13.33 9.95
N LEU A 44 -37.55 12.71 8.81
CA LEU A 44 -37.60 13.34 7.49
C LEU A 44 -38.81 12.81 6.70
N GLU A 45 -39.99 12.81 7.31
CA GLU A 45 -41.20 12.23 6.72
C GLU A 45 -42.03 13.28 5.97
N THR A 46 -42.20 14.47 6.57
CA THR A 46 -42.98 15.57 5.98
C THR A 46 -42.09 16.69 5.45
N ILE A 47 -42.64 17.53 4.57
CA ILE A 47 -41.91 18.71 4.06
C ILE A 47 -41.65 19.75 5.17
N GLU A 48 -42.57 19.87 6.14
CA GLU A 48 -42.43 20.73 7.31
C GLU A 48 -41.26 20.27 8.20
N ASP A 49 -41.10 18.97 8.41
CA ASP A 49 -39.98 18.43 9.19
C ASP A 49 -38.65 18.71 8.50
N ILE A 50 -38.58 18.48 7.18
CA ILE A 50 -37.37 18.74 6.38
C ILE A 50 -37.00 20.23 6.44
N LYS A 51 -37.98 21.14 6.29
CA LYS A 51 -37.75 22.60 6.36
C LYS A 51 -37.19 23.06 7.70
N LYS A 52 -37.61 22.44 8.81
CA LYS A 52 -37.14 22.78 10.17
C LYS A 52 -35.78 22.15 10.52
N THR A 53 -35.39 21.11 9.80
CA THR A 53 -34.17 20.35 10.07
C THR A 53 -32.94 21.04 9.45
N ARG A 54 -31.81 21.10 10.16
CA ARG A 54 -30.55 21.63 9.61
C ARG A 54 -29.99 20.74 8.51
N THR A 55 -29.25 21.32 7.57
CA THR A 55 -28.73 20.57 6.41
C THR A 55 -27.79 19.44 6.84
N GLU A 56 -26.99 19.66 7.89
CA GLU A 56 -26.10 18.65 8.48
C GLU A 56 -26.88 17.48 9.10
N ASP A 57 -28.05 17.75 9.68
CA ASP A 57 -28.89 16.71 10.27
C ASP A 57 -29.64 15.92 9.19
N ILE A 58 -29.96 16.56 8.06
CA ILE A 58 -30.46 15.87 6.86
C ILE A 58 -29.40 14.89 6.34
N THR A 59 -28.15 15.33 6.16
CA THR A 59 -27.08 14.46 5.63
C THR A 59 -26.72 13.32 6.59
N ARG A 60 -26.75 13.56 7.91
CA ARG A 60 -26.60 12.50 8.93
C ARG A 60 -27.74 11.51 8.90
N ASN A 61 -29.00 11.94 8.76
CA ASN A 61 -30.16 11.05 8.69
C ASN A 61 -30.12 10.17 7.42
N LEU A 62 -29.64 10.74 6.32
CA LEU A 62 -29.36 10.00 5.08
C LEU A 62 -28.11 9.12 5.16
N GLN A 63 -27.39 9.13 6.28
CA GLN A 63 -26.15 8.37 6.51
C GLN A 63 -25.01 8.67 5.52
N ILE A 64 -25.04 9.83 4.86
CA ILE A 64 -24.02 10.24 3.86
C ILE A 64 -22.97 11.20 4.44
N SER A 65 -23.05 11.50 5.74
CA SER A 65 -22.10 12.36 6.43
C SER A 65 -20.89 11.58 6.93
N ALA A 66 -19.70 12.03 6.57
CA ALA A 66 -18.41 11.54 7.06
C ALA A 66 -17.52 12.71 7.46
N THR A 67 -16.94 12.61 8.65
CA THR A 67 -16.01 13.64 9.18
C THR A 67 -14.57 13.14 9.24
N ARG A 68 -14.40 11.82 9.25
CA ARG A 68 -13.12 11.12 9.38
C ARG A 68 -12.97 10.07 8.29
N LEU A 69 -11.74 9.71 7.98
CA LEU A 69 -11.44 8.60 7.07
C LEU A 69 -11.97 7.27 7.61
N THR A 70 -12.08 7.10 8.93
CA THR A 70 -12.72 5.92 9.52
C THR A 70 -14.20 5.84 9.17
N ASP A 71 -14.89 6.97 9.00
CA ASP A 71 -16.30 6.98 8.62
C ASP A 71 -16.45 6.50 7.17
N ILE A 72 -15.53 6.93 6.29
CA ILE A 72 -15.42 6.43 4.91
C ILE A 72 -15.13 4.93 4.88
N ALA A 73 -14.15 4.47 5.67
CA ALA A 73 -13.85 3.05 5.78
C ALA A 73 -15.10 2.25 6.18
N ARG A 74 -15.91 2.74 7.15
CA ARG A 74 -17.15 2.07 7.56
C ARG A 74 -18.15 1.99 6.41
N PHE A 75 -18.29 3.04 5.60
CA PHE A 75 -19.18 3.01 4.44
C PHE A 75 -18.81 1.94 3.42
N GLU A 76 -17.55 1.56 3.32
CA GLU A 76 -17.13 0.50 2.40
C GLU A 76 -17.10 -0.89 3.04
N THR A 77 -16.62 -1.01 4.29
CA THR A 77 -16.42 -2.30 4.95
C THR A 77 -17.69 -2.83 5.62
N ASN A 78 -18.69 -1.97 5.87
CA ASN A 78 -19.98 -2.39 6.39
C ASN A 78 -21.01 -2.48 5.26
N LYS A 79 -21.34 -3.71 4.85
CA LYS A 79 -22.29 -4.01 3.76
C LYS A 79 -23.64 -3.31 3.91
N GLN A 80 -24.27 -3.40 5.10
CA GLN A 80 -25.58 -2.77 5.33
C GLN A 80 -25.51 -1.25 5.17
N GLN A 81 -24.43 -0.66 5.69
CA GLN A 81 -24.20 0.78 5.59
C GLN A 81 -23.92 1.19 4.14
N GLN A 82 -23.09 0.42 3.42
CA GLN A 82 -22.79 0.62 2.00
C GLN A 82 -24.05 0.61 1.15
N GLU A 83 -24.92 -0.39 1.33
CA GLU A 83 -26.20 -0.53 0.62
C GLU A 83 -27.11 0.66 0.92
N THR A 84 -27.22 1.04 2.20
CA THR A 84 -28.07 2.17 2.63
C THR A 84 -27.59 3.48 2.03
N VAL A 85 -26.29 3.77 2.12
CA VAL A 85 -25.66 4.96 1.56
C VAL A 85 -25.85 5.00 0.05
N THR A 86 -25.57 3.90 -0.65
CA THR A 86 -25.71 3.80 -2.11
C THR A 86 -27.16 4.02 -2.54
N LYS A 87 -28.14 3.42 -1.83
CA LYS A 87 -29.57 3.63 -2.05
C LYS A 87 -29.94 5.10 -1.87
N ASN A 88 -29.53 5.72 -0.76
CA ASN A 88 -29.86 7.10 -0.43
C ASN A 88 -29.24 8.10 -1.43
N LEU A 89 -27.99 7.89 -1.85
CA LEU A 89 -27.32 8.71 -2.87
C LEU A 89 -28.03 8.59 -4.22
N ASN A 90 -28.40 7.37 -4.63
CA ASN A 90 -29.14 7.14 -5.88
C ASN A 90 -30.52 7.81 -5.87
N TYR A 91 -31.24 7.72 -4.75
CA TYR A 91 -32.56 8.33 -4.62
C TYR A 91 -32.48 9.85 -4.53
N LEU A 92 -31.43 10.40 -3.92
CA LEU A 92 -31.22 11.85 -3.91
C LEU A 92 -30.80 12.37 -5.29
N GLN A 93 -29.97 11.63 -6.01
CA GLN A 93 -29.56 11.92 -7.40
C GLN A 93 -30.72 11.80 -8.38
N ASN A 94 -31.65 10.86 -8.18
CA ASN A 94 -32.87 10.76 -8.97
C ASN A 94 -34.00 10.15 -8.12
N PRO A 95 -34.88 10.98 -7.53
CA PRO A 95 -35.98 10.50 -6.69
C PRO A 95 -36.93 9.53 -7.38
N MET A 96 -37.03 9.57 -8.72
CA MET A 96 -37.86 8.65 -9.49
C MET A 96 -37.38 7.19 -9.43
N LYS A 97 -36.10 6.95 -9.09
CA LYS A 97 -35.55 5.60 -8.87
C LYS A 97 -36.04 4.95 -7.57
N ALA A 98 -36.71 5.70 -6.69
CA ALA A 98 -37.27 5.15 -5.47
C ALA A 98 -38.37 4.13 -5.76
N GLU A 99 -38.31 3.00 -5.04
CA GLU A 99 -39.19 1.85 -5.20
C GLU A 99 -40.64 2.20 -4.84
N THR A 100 -40.84 2.91 -3.72
CA THR A 100 -42.16 3.27 -3.23
C THR A 100 -42.54 4.72 -3.55
N PRO A 101 -43.84 5.03 -3.77
CA PRO A 101 -44.31 6.41 -3.92
C PRO A 101 -43.96 7.31 -2.72
N THR A 102 -43.98 6.75 -1.51
CA THR A 102 -43.64 7.46 -0.27
C THR A 102 -42.15 7.85 -0.25
N GLU A 103 -41.25 6.93 -0.57
CA GLU A 103 -39.81 7.24 -0.67
C GLU A 103 -39.55 8.27 -1.78
N ARG A 104 -40.20 8.12 -2.95
CA ARG A 104 -40.08 9.08 -4.06
C ARG A 104 -40.45 10.48 -3.61
N GLN A 105 -41.59 10.64 -2.94
CA GLN A 105 -42.03 11.94 -2.43
C GLN A 105 -41.06 12.49 -1.37
N LYS A 106 -40.60 11.65 -0.44
CA LYS A 106 -39.60 12.02 0.57
C LYS A 106 -38.33 12.59 -0.08
N TYR A 107 -37.75 11.86 -1.03
CA TYR A 107 -36.52 12.30 -1.70
C TYR A 107 -36.72 13.50 -2.64
N MET A 108 -37.91 13.64 -3.25
CA MET A 108 -38.29 14.86 -3.97
C MET A 108 -38.32 16.08 -3.03
N ASN A 109 -38.95 15.94 -1.86
CA ASN A 109 -39.03 17.00 -0.87
C ASN A 109 -37.64 17.38 -0.34
N ILE A 110 -36.81 16.40 0.03
CA ILE A 110 -35.44 16.63 0.50
C ILE A 110 -34.63 17.36 -0.58
N ARG A 111 -34.65 16.86 -1.82
CA ARG A 111 -33.91 17.47 -2.92
C ARG A 111 -34.37 18.90 -3.22
N SER A 112 -35.69 19.16 -3.24
CA SER A 112 -36.25 20.49 -3.47
C SER A 112 -35.85 21.47 -2.37
N GLU A 113 -35.85 21.02 -1.12
CA GLU A 113 -35.40 21.84 0.01
C GLU A 113 -33.90 22.13 -0.07
N LEU A 114 -33.06 21.13 -0.37
CA LEU A 114 -31.63 21.33 -0.58
C LEU A 114 -31.37 22.34 -1.71
N PHE A 115 -32.18 22.33 -2.78
CA PHE A 115 -32.03 23.30 -3.87
C PHE A 115 -32.37 24.70 -3.41
N THR A 116 -33.47 24.85 -2.65
CA THR A 116 -33.88 26.11 -2.05
C THR A 116 -32.79 26.68 -1.13
N ARG A 117 -32.16 25.82 -0.31
CA ARG A 117 -31.05 26.21 0.58
C ARG A 117 -29.79 26.57 -0.20
N ALA A 118 -29.46 25.82 -1.25
CA ALA A 118 -28.34 26.12 -2.11
C ALA A 118 -28.49 27.49 -2.78
N VAL A 119 -29.68 27.85 -3.25
CA VAL A 119 -29.98 29.21 -3.78
C VAL A 119 -29.80 30.29 -2.70
N ARG A 120 -30.03 29.95 -1.42
CA ARG A 120 -29.79 30.83 -0.26
C ARG A 120 -28.36 30.75 0.29
N GLU A 121 -27.40 30.30 -0.52
CA GLU A 121 -25.98 30.26 -0.15
C GLU A 121 -25.63 29.26 0.99
N ASP A 122 -26.48 28.27 1.28
CA ASP A 122 -26.12 27.15 2.17
C ASP A 122 -25.03 26.29 1.50
N LYS A 123 -23.82 26.36 2.07
CA LYS A 123 -22.64 25.66 1.56
C LYS A 123 -22.79 24.15 1.58
N THR A 124 -23.35 23.59 2.65
CA THR A 124 -23.56 22.14 2.79
C THR A 124 -24.55 21.66 1.73
N ALA A 125 -25.65 22.39 1.53
CA ALA A 125 -26.65 22.04 0.52
C ALA A 125 -26.10 22.16 -0.91
N LYS A 126 -25.33 23.23 -1.20
CA LYS A 126 -24.61 23.38 -2.48
C LYS A 126 -23.65 22.22 -2.71
N GLN A 127 -22.90 21.80 -1.69
CA GLN A 127 -21.94 20.71 -1.81
C GLN A 127 -22.64 19.38 -2.08
N VAL A 128 -23.72 19.06 -1.36
CA VAL A 128 -24.52 17.85 -1.59
C VAL A 128 -25.05 17.80 -3.02
N LEU A 129 -25.67 18.89 -3.49
CA LEU A 129 -26.29 18.93 -4.81
C LEU A 129 -25.27 18.91 -5.95
N SER A 130 -24.17 19.66 -5.84
CA SER A 130 -23.12 19.66 -6.87
C SER A 130 -22.42 18.31 -6.98
N SER A 131 -22.20 17.61 -5.86
CA SER A 131 -21.61 16.26 -5.83
C SER A 131 -22.50 15.20 -6.47
N LEU A 132 -23.81 15.43 -6.49
CA LEU A 132 -24.83 14.55 -7.09
C LEU A 132 -25.37 15.07 -8.41
N SER A 133 -24.84 16.18 -8.91
CA SER A 133 -25.33 16.82 -10.12
C SER A 133 -25.18 15.89 -11.32
N SER A 134 -26.14 15.92 -12.25
CA SER A 134 -26.01 15.27 -13.55
C SER A 134 -25.26 16.15 -14.57
N SER A 135 -24.96 17.41 -14.21
CA SER A 135 -24.21 18.33 -15.06
C SER A 135 -22.75 17.91 -15.13
N ARG A 136 -22.27 17.56 -16.33
CA ARG A 136 -20.85 17.23 -16.56
C ARG A 136 -19.92 18.36 -16.15
N VAL A 137 -20.35 19.62 -16.32
CA VAL A 137 -19.54 20.80 -15.97
C VAL A 137 -19.38 20.94 -14.46
N GLU A 138 -20.47 20.80 -13.70
CA GLU A 138 -20.40 20.87 -12.22
C GLU A 138 -19.61 19.69 -11.63
N GLN A 139 -19.82 18.49 -12.17
CA GLN A 139 -19.03 17.31 -11.78
C GLN A 139 -17.55 17.53 -12.05
N PHE A 140 -17.19 18.04 -13.24
CA PHE A 140 -15.81 18.32 -13.60
C PHE A 140 -15.18 19.34 -12.64
N GLN A 141 -15.87 20.45 -12.34
CA GLN A 141 -15.37 21.47 -11.42
C GLN A 141 -15.12 20.90 -10.02
N LYS A 142 -16.03 20.10 -9.48
CA LYS A 142 -15.87 19.50 -8.14
C LYS A 142 -14.74 18.48 -8.08
N ARG A 143 -14.60 17.69 -9.14
CA ARG A 143 -13.46 16.78 -9.30
C ARG A 143 -12.14 17.54 -9.42
N GLU A 144 -12.12 18.64 -10.17
CA GLU A 144 -10.94 19.48 -10.29
C GLU A 144 -10.55 20.16 -8.96
N GLU A 145 -11.53 20.63 -8.18
CA GLU A 145 -11.30 21.13 -6.81
C GLU A 145 -10.66 20.06 -5.92
N LEU A 146 -11.17 18.82 -5.96
CA LEU A 146 -10.59 17.70 -5.23
C LEU A 146 -9.15 17.43 -5.69
N MET A 147 -8.88 17.38 -7.00
CA MET A 147 -7.53 17.17 -7.54
C MET A 147 -6.55 18.29 -7.18
N LYS A 148 -6.99 19.54 -7.15
CA LYS A 148 -6.16 20.69 -6.73
C LYS A 148 -5.74 20.61 -5.26
N SER A 149 -6.49 19.86 -4.45
CA SER A 149 -6.18 19.62 -3.04
C SER A 149 -5.34 18.36 -2.78
N ILE A 150 -4.86 17.70 -3.84
CA ILE A 150 -3.78 16.71 -3.75
C ILE A 150 -2.46 17.48 -3.76
N SER A 151 -1.71 17.37 -2.67
CA SER A 151 -0.36 17.89 -2.53
C SER A 151 0.57 17.21 -3.53
N GLN A 152 1.56 17.97 -4.01
CA GLN A 152 2.56 17.39 -4.91
C GLN A 152 3.32 16.26 -4.18
N PRO A 153 3.55 15.11 -4.85
CA PRO A 153 4.30 14.02 -4.27
C PRO A 153 5.71 14.50 -3.90
N ILE A 154 6.20 14.11 -2.72
CA ILE A 154 7.56 14.47 -2.31
C ILE A 154 8.60 13.75 -3.19
N PRO A 155 9.78 14.35 -3.41
CA PRO A 155 10.86 13.69 -4.15
C PRO A 155 11.30 12.39 -3.49
N VAL A 156 11.61 11.37 -4.29
CA VAL A 156 12.12 10.07 -3.81
C VAL A 156 13.40 10.25 -3.00
N THR A 157 14.24 11.24 -3.35
CA THR A 157 15.44 11.57 -2.58
C THR A 157 15.15 11.89 -1.11
N GLN A 158 14.00 12.49 -0.81
CA GLN A 158 13.56 12.77 0.56
C GLN A 158 13.09 11.49 1.27
N VAL A 159 12.43 10.58 0.57
CA VAL A 159 12.03 9.27 1.15
C VAL A 159 13.28 8.43 1.47
N VAL A 160 14.21 8.35 0.52
CA VAL A 160 15.45 7.60 0.65
C VAL A 160 16.32 8.19 1.75
N SER A 161 16.42 9.51 1.87
CA SER A 161 17.20 10.18 2.93
C SER A 161 16.79 9.75 4.32
N VAL A 162 15.47 9.67 4.57
CA VAL A 162 14.90 9.20 5.82
C VAL A 162 15.20 7.72 6.05
N LYS A 163 14.95 6.86 5.04
CA LYS A 163 15.18 5.40 5.14
C LYS A 163 16.63 5.04 5.41
N VAL A 164 17.58 5.67 4.70
CA VAL A 164 19.01 5.34 4.81
C VAL A 164 19.76 6.20 5.84
N LYS A 165 19.08 7.16 6.47
CA LYS A 165 19.66 8.11 7.45
C LYS A 165 20.84 8.89 6.88
N VAL A 166 20.70 9.37 5.65
CA VAL A 166 21.69 10.20 4.94
C VAL A 166 21.02 11.52 4.56
N PRO A 167 21.68 12.70 4.69
CA PRO A 167 21.08 13.97 4.31
C PRO A 167 20.56 13.98 2.86
N GLN A 168 19.41 14.64 2.62
CA GLN A 168 18.78 14.67 1.29
C GLN A 168 19.69 15.20 0.19
N GLU A 169 20.43 16.28 0.44
CA GLU A 169 21.41 16.82 -0.50
C GLU A 169 22.46 15.79 -0.88
N LYS A 170 22.86 14.94 0.08
CA LYS A 170 23.86 13.90 -0.14
C LYS A 170 23.29 12.70 -0.89
N VAL A 171 22.04 12.33 -0.63
CA VAL A 171 21.31 11.37 -1.47
C VAL A 171 21.25 11.89 -2.89
N GLN A 172 20.88 13.16 -3.07
CA GLN A 172 20.79 13.79 -4.39
C GLN A 172 22.14 13.79 -5.12
N SER A 173 23.21 14.31 -4.50
CA SER A 173 24.53 14.35 -5.13
C SER A 173 25.03 12.95 -5.47
N THR A 174 24.87 11.98 -4.56
CA THR A 174 25.28 10.59 -4.79
C THR A 174 24.55 9.98 -5.98
N THR A 175 23.23 10.13 -6.04
CA THR A 175 22.42 9.62 -7.15
C THR A 175 22.79 10.30 -8.48
N SER A 176 22.96 11.62 -8.49
CA SER A 176 23.38 12.36 -9.69
C SER A 176 24.78 11.94 -10.16
N THR A 177 25.77 11.86 -9.25
CA THR A 177 27.14 11.44 -9.56
C THR A 177 27.17 9.99 -10.07
N PHE A 178 26.33 9.12 -9.52
CA PHE A 178 26.19 7.75 -9.99
C PHE A 178 25.67 7.70 -11.43
N PHE A 179 24.55 8.35 -11.75
CA PHE A 179 24.01 8.35 -13.11
C PHE A 179 24.91 9.08 -14.12
N ASN A 180 25.62 10.13 -13.69
CA ASN A 180 26.64 10.77 -14.54
C ASN A 180 27.82 9.84 -14.82
N SER A 181 28.30 9.09 -13.82
CA SER A 181 29.39 8.13 -14.02
C SER A 181 28.96 6.98 -14.97
N ILE A 182 27.69 6.61 -14.96
CA ILE A 182 27.11 5.67 -15.92
C ILE A 182 26.99 6.30 -17.31
N SER A 183 26.55 7.55 -17.42
CA SER A 183 26.38 8.23 -18.71
C SER A 183 27.71 8.49 -19.43
N GLU A 184 28.81 8.49 -18.68
CA GLU A 184 30.19 8.56 -19.16
C GLU A 184 30.78 7.18 -19.53
N ASN A 185 30.18 6.08 -19.09
CA ASN A 185 30.65 4.72 -19.37
C ASN A 185 30.18 4.25 -20.75
N SER A 186 31.08 4.30 -21.75
CA SER A 186 30.77 3.94 -23.14
C SER A 186 30.26 2.51 -23.30
N GLN A 187 30.83 1.54 -22.59
CA GLN A 187 30.39 0.13 -22.65
C GLN A 187 28.98 -0.01 -22.09
N PHE A 188 28.68 0.65 -20.97
CA PHE A 188 27.34 0.64 -20.38
C PHE A 188 26.30 1.25 -21.34
N ILE A 189 26.62 2.42 -21.91
CA ILE A 189 25.76 3.09 -22.89
C ILE A 189 25.49 2.21 -24.10
N THR A 190 26.51 1.56 -24.65
CA THR A 190 26.37 0.65 -25.79
C THR A 190 25.47 -0.55 -25.45
N ASN A 191 25.65 -1.15 -24.27
CA ASN A 191 24.81 -2.28 -23.84
C ASN A 191 23.34 -1.87 -23.71
N VAL A 192 23.04 -0.73 -23.07
CA VAL A 192 21.66 -0.22 -22.95
C VAL A 192 21.09 0.14 -24.32
N ALA A 193 21.87 0.77 -25.19
CA ALA A 193 21.46 1.11 -26.55
C ALA A 193 21.06 -0.13 -27.36
N GLN A 194 21.86 -1.19 -27.29
CA GLN A 194 21.57 -2.47 -27.95
C GLN A 194 20.30 -3.13 -27.38
N ASN A 195 20.15 -3.15 -26.06
CA ASN A 195 19.02 -3.82 -25.39
C ASN A 195 17.69 -3.10 -25.61
N THR A 196 17.73 -1.80 -25.85
CA THR A 196 16.53 -0.97 -26.00
C THR A 196 16.23 -0.60 -27.44
N ASN A 197 17.15 -0.90 -28.38
CA ASN A 197 17.12 -0.42 -29.76
C ASN A 197 17.00 1.12 -29.84
N VAL A 198 17.74 1.82 -28.97
CA VAL A 198 17.80 3.28 -28.93
C VAL A 198 19.24 3.72 -29.21
N GLN A 199 19.44 4.86 -29.89
CA GLN A 199 20.78 5.31 -30.23
C GLN A 199 21.60 5.67 -28.97
N SER A 200 22.88 5.31 -28.94
CA SER A 200 23.80 5.57 -27.81
C SER A 200 23.79 7.03 -27.35
N ASN A 201 23.73 7.99 -28.29
CA ASN A 201 23.64 9.41 -27.96
C ASN A 201 22.33 9.77 -27.24
N GLN A 202 21.21 9.18 -27.65
CA GLN A 202 19.92 9.38 -26.98
C GLN A 202 19.93 8.76 -25.58
N VAL A 203 20.51 7.57 -25.41
CA VAL A 203 20.70 6.94 -24.09
C VAL A 203 21.52 7.84 -23.18
N LYS A 204 22.66 8.37 -23.68
CA LYS A 204 23.51 9.29 -22.92
C LYS A 204 22.74 10.54 -22.48
N THR A 205 22.04 11.20 -23.40
CA THR A 205 21.26 12.42 -23.09
C THR A 205 20.14 12.14 -22.09
N VAL A 206 19.46 10.99 -22.18
CA VAL A 206 18.43 10.57 -21.22
C VAL A 206 19.04 10.39 -19.82
N LEU A 207 20.19 9.72 -19.69
CA LEU A 207 20.84 9.51 -18.40
C LEU A 207 21.39 10.79 -17.78
N THR A 208 21.93 11.70 -18.59
CA THR A 208 22.37 13.01 -18.12
C THR A 208 21.17 13.86 -17.66
N SER A 209 20.08 13.88 -18.43
CA SER A 209 18.85 14.57 -18.05
C SER A 209 18.23 13.95 -16.78
N LEU A 210 18.26 12.62 -16.64
CA LEU A 210 17.87 11.95 -15.41
C LEU A 210 18.68 12.48 -14.22
N ALA A 211 20.02 12.44 -14.30
CA ALA A 211 20.92 12.89 -13.24
C ALA A 211 20.63 14.35 -12.79
N GLN A 212 20.20 15.21 -13.70
CA GLN A 212 19.85 16.62 -13.43
C GLN A 212 18.48 16.78 -12.77
N ASN A 213 17.55 15.84 -12.96
CA ASN A 213 16.16 15.95 -12.51
C ASN A 213 15.80 14.95 -11.38
N ILE A 214 16.77 14.26 -10.78
CA ILE A 214 16.48 13.25 -9.72
C ILE A 214 15.86 13.82 -8.44
N SER A 215 15.88 15.15 -8.25
CA SER A 215 15.18 15.83 -7.16
C SER A 215 13.70 16.10 -7.45
N GLN A 216 13.22 15.79 -8.65
CA GLN A 216 11.82 15.94 -9.00
C GLN A 216 11.03 14.70 -8.55
N PRO A 217 9.70 14.80 -8.41
CA PRO A 217 8.87 13.64 -8.14
C PRO A 217 9.01 12.59 -9.26
N SER A 218 9.14 11.31 -8.89
CA SER A 218 9.45 10.24 -9.85
C SER A 218 8.38 10.05 -10.92
N THR A 219 7.14 10.38 -10.61
CA THR A 219 5.99 10.41 -11.54
C THR A 219 6.18 11.37 -12.71
N ASN A 220 7.03 12.39 -12.52
CA ASN A 220 7.18 13.50 -13.48
C ASN A 220 8.50 13.41 -14.24
N ILE A 221 9.47 12.62 -13.77
CA ILE A 221 10.82 12.53 -14.34
C ILE A 221 10.77 12.12 -15.83
N SER A 222 10.02 11.08 -16.20
CA SER A 222 9.91 10.67 -17.61
C SER A 222 9.32 11.76 -18.50
N ASN A 223 8.41 12.59 -17.98
CA ASN A 223 7.81 13.70 -18.71
C ASN A 223 8.82 14.82 -18.92
N ILE A 224 9.56 15.19 -17.88
CA ILE A 224 10.60 16.22 -17.93
C ILE A 224 11.71 15.80 -18.89
N ILE A 225 12.21 14.57 -18.78
CA ILE A 225 13.23 14.03 -19.69
C ILE A 225 12.70 14.01 -21.13
N SER A 226 11.45 13.59 -21.36
CA SER A 226 10.87 13.56 -22.69
C SER A 226 10.81 14.95 -23.33
N GLN A 227 10.41 15.97 -22.57
CA GLN A 227 10.39 17.35 -23.03
C GLN A 227 11.80 17.90 -23.30
N GLN A 228 12.77 17.63 -22.42
CA GLN A 228 14.14 18.12 -22.56
C GLN A 228 14.90 17.43 -23.71
N THR A 229 14.71 16.13 -23.88
CA THR A 229 15.51 15.30 -24.80
C THR A 229 14.82 15.05 -26.14
N LYS A 230 13.51 15.32 -26.23
CA LYS A 230 12.64 14.95 -27.36
C LYS A 230 12.60 13.44 -27.64
N VAL A 231 12.99 12.62 -26.66
CA VAL A 231 12.83 11.15 -26.73
C VAL A 231 11.44 10.80 -26.22
N GLU A 232 10.76 9.88 -26.90
CA GLU A 232 9.43 9.40 -26.51
C GLU A 232 9.46 8.73 -25.13
N LYS A 233 8.42 8.92 -24.32
CA LYS A 233 8.30 8.36 -22.96
C LYS A 233 8.48 6.84 -22.92
N GLU A 234 7.96 6.12 -23.91
CA GLU A 234 8.11 4.66 -23.98
C GLU A 234 9.57 4.24 -24.11
N LYS A 235 10.36 4.94 -24.95
CA LYS A 235 11.79 4.70 -25.11
C LYS A 235 12.57 5.08 -23.85
N ILE A 236 12.20 6.17 -23.19
CA ILE A 236 12.78 6.56 -21.89
C ILE A 236 12.55 5.45 -20.87
N ASN A 237 11.33 4.95 -20.73
CA ASN A 237 11.02 3.88 -19.80
C ASN A 237 11.80 2.59 -20.12
N LYS A 238 11.96 2.23 -21.41
CA LYS A 238 12.83 1.11 -21.82
C LYS A 238 14.29 1.33 -21.40
N ILE A 239 14.82 2.53 -21.58
CA ILE A 239 16.17 2.90 -21.12
C ILE A 239 16.28 2.74 -19.60
N LEU A 240 15.38 3.33 -18.82
CA LEU A 240 15.42 3.26 -17.36
C LEU A 240 15.29 1.83 -16.84
N ASN A 241 14.39 1.02 -17.43
CA ASN A 241 14.28 -0.41 -17.13
C ASN A 241 15.60 -1.15 -17.42
N SER A 242 16.17 -0.94 -18.60
CA SER A 242 17.43 -1.59 -18.97
C SER A 242 18.59 -1.16 -18.06
N VAL A 243 18.65 0.12 -17.69
CA VAL A 243 19.64 0.65 -16.75
C VAL A 243 19.50 -0.04 -15.40
N ALA A 244 18.27 -0.22 -14.90
CA ALA A 244 18.00 -0.92 -13.67
C ALA A 244 18.44 -2.38 -13.68
N GLU A 245 18.18 -3.08 -14.79
CA GLU A 245 18.66 -4.46 -15.00
C GLU A 245 20.20 -4.53 -15.02
N ASN A 246 20.89 -3.51 -15.56
CA ASN A 246 22.35 -3.50 -15.67
C ASN A 246 23.08 -3.11 -14.37
N ILE A 247 22.45 -2.31 -13.50
CA ILE A 247 23.05 -1.84 -12.23
C ILE A 247 22.89 -2.85 -11.09
N ASN A 248 21.92 -3.77 -11.21
CA ASN A 248 21.48 -4.55 -10.06
C ASN A 248 22.52 -5.61 -9.63
N LEU A 249 22.80 -5.66 -8.33
CA LEU A 249 23.80 -6.56 -7.74
C LEU A 249 23.24 -7.97 -7.46
N SER A 250 21.91 -8.14 -7.52
CA SER A 250 21.26 -9.43 -7.29
C SER A 250 21.53 -10.42 -8.45
N PRO A 251 21.80 -11.71 -8.15
CA PRO A 251 22.02 -12.76 -9.15
C PRO A 251 20.92 -12.84 -10.21
N THR A 252 19.65 -12.86 -9.80
CA THR A 252 18.50 -13.18 -10.66
C THR A 252 18.07 -12.06 -11.62
N ASN A 253 18.61 -10.85 -11.48
CA ASN A 253 18.16 -9.67 -12.25
C ASN A 253 19.05 -9.34 -13.47
N ASN A 254 20.16 -10.06 -13.67
CA ASN A 254 21.08 -9.89 -14.80
C ASN A 254 20.82 -10.88 -15.96
N THR A 255 19.73 -11.63 -15.87
CA THR A 255 19.43 -12.77 -16.74
C THR A 255 19.44 -12.41 -18.22
N SER A 256 18.83 -11.29 -18.62
CA SER A 256 18.78 -10.84 -20.02
C SER A 256 20.17 -10.54 -20.59
N ARG A 257 21.02 -9.81 -19.83
CA ARG A 257 22.38 -9.46 -20.25
C ARG A 257 23.27 -10.70 -20.34
N ILE A 258 23.19 -11.58 -19.34
CA ILE A 258 23.99 -12.80 -19.32
C ILE A 258 23.57 -13.74 -20.45
N ALA A 259 22.26 -13.90 -20.70
CA ALA A 259 21.75 -14.69 -21.82
C ALA A 259 22.30 -14.18 -23.16
N GLN A 260 22.29 -12.87 -23.38
CA GLN A 260 22.83 -12.26 -24.59
C GLN A 260 24.35 -12.41 -24.73
N GLN A 261 25.11 -12.22 -23.65
CA GLN A 261 26.58 -12.32 -23.68
C GLN A 261 27.08 -13.77 -23.79
N THR A 262 26.34 -14.73 -23.26
CA THR A 262 26.73 -16.14 -23.24
C THR A 262 26.08 -16.97 -24.35
N GLY A 263 25.03 -16.46 -25.00
CA GLY A 263 24.21 -17.20 -25.95
C GLY A 263 23.37 -18.31 -25.33
N ILE A 264 23.16 -18.27 -24.00
CA ILE A 264 22.39 -19.28 -23.25
C ILE A 264 20.95 -18.79 -23.09
N ASP A 265 19.99 -19.72 -23.13
CA ASP A 265 18.57 -19.40 -22.98
C ASP A 265 18.27 -18.66 -21.67
N LYS A 266 17.37 -17.68 -21.71
CA LYS A 266 17.05 -16.82 -20.57
C LYS A 266 16.56 -17.63 -19.37
N LYS A 267 15.72 -18.65 -19.58
CA LYS A 267 15.19 -19.50 -18.50
C LYS A 267 16.30 -20.35 -17.90
N GLN A 268 17.23 -20.85 -18.72
CA GLN A 268 18.41 -21.57 -18.22
C GLN A 268 19.33 -20.68 -17.38
N VAL A 269 19.59 -19.44 -17.83
CA VAL A 269 20.35 -18.46 -17.06
C VAL A 269 19.68 -18.17 -15.73
N GLU A 270 18.35 -18.00 -15.71
CA GLU A 270 17.58 -17.75 -14.49
C GLU A 270 17.72 -18.91 -13.49
N THR A 271 17.55 -20.15 -13.95
CA THR A 271 17.74 -21.34 -13.10
C THR A 271 19.16 -21.42 -12.53
N ILE A 272 20.19 -21.09 -13.32
CA ILE A 272 21.59 -21.07 -12.87
C ILE A 272 21.80 -20.00 -11.80
N LEU A 273 21.26 -18.79 -12.00
CA LEU A 273 21.44 -17.66 -11.08
C LEU A 273 20.66 -17.86 -9.76
N THR A 274 19.49 -18.51 -9.82
CA THR A 274 18.72 -18.93 -8.64
C THR A 274 19.46 -20.03 -7.86
N SER A 275 20.01 -21.04 -8.54
CA SER A 275 20.83 -22.05 -7.86
C SER A 275 22.14 -21.44 -7.32
N LEU A 276 22.74 -20.48 -8.02
CA LEU A 276 23.92 -19.75 -7.55
C LEU A 276 23.64 -19.00 -6.25
N SER A 277 22.50 -18.30 -6.13
CA SER A 277 22.15 -17.56 -4.92
C SER A 277 21.93 -18.49 -3.72
N GLN A 278 21.33 -19.67 -3.94
CA GLN A 278 21.11 -20.69 -2.93
C GLN A 278 22.41 -21.38 -2.46
N ASN A 279 23.46 -21.38 -3.29
CA ASN A 279 24.70 -22.11 -3.03
C ASN A 279 25.92 -21.22 -2.82
N ILE A 280 25.76 -19.90 -2.72
CA ILE A 280 26.86 -18.90 -2.77
C ILE A 280 27.96 -19.09 -1.71
N ASN A 281 27.67 -19.83 -0.64
CA ASN A 281 28.62 -20.14 0.44
C ASN A 281 29.55 -21.33 0.13
N GLN A 282 29.42 -21.96 -1.04
CA GLN A 282 30.24 -23.11 -1.46
C GLN A 282 31.54 -22.65 -2.15
N PRO A 283 32.63 -23.44 -2.07
CA PRO A 283 33.85 -23.19 -2.85
C PRO A 283 33.58 -23.19 -4.36
N PRO A 284 34.28 -22.39 -5.20
CA PRO A 284 33.96 -22.18 -6.61
C PRO A 284 33.84 -23.46 -7.47
N VAL A 285 34.70 -24.44 -7.22
CA VAL A 285 34.69 -25.72 -7.94
C VAL A 285 33.46 -26.54 -7.57
N ALA A 286 33.18 -26.69 -6.27
CA ALA A 286 32.01 -27.41 -5.75
C ALA A 286 30.69 -26.73 -6.10
N LEU A 287 30.69 -25.39 -6.13
CA LEU A 287 29.56 -24.56 -6.52
C LEU A 287 29.12 -24.87 -7.96
N THR A 288 30.07 -24.87 -8.89
CA THR A 288 29.79 -25.13 -10.31
C THR A 288 29.22 -26.53 -10.53
N ASP A 289 29.80 -27.52 -9.85
CA ASP A 289 29.34 -28.91 -9.90
C ASP A 289 27.93 -29.07 -9.34
N LYS A 290 27.66 -28.46 -8.19
CA LYS A 290 26.36 -28.51 -7.54
C LYS A 290 25.28 -27.82 -8.36
N ILE A 291 25.58 -26.65 -8.94
CA ILE A 291 24.64 -25.95 -9.84
C ILE A 291 24.38 -26.79 -11.09
N SER A 292 25.41 -27.36 -11.71
CA SER A 292 25.25 -28.21 -12.91
C SER A 292 24.37 -29.43 -12.62
N GLN A 293 24.55 -30.08 -11.47
CA GLN A 293 23.73 -31.22 -11.02
C GLN A 293 22.28 -30.81 -10.71
N GLN A 294 22.06 -29.73 -9.94
CA GLN A 294 20.72 -29.27 -9.56
C GLN A 294 19.91 -28.79 -10.76
N THR A 295 20.55 -28.09 -11.69
CA THR A 295 19.87 -27.47 -12.84
C THR A 295 19.81 -28.38 -14.06
N LYS A 296 20.57 -29.49 -14.07
CA LYS A 296 20.77 -30.37 -15.24
C LYS A 296 21.32 -29.61 -16.46
N ILE A 297 22.02 -28.51 -16.25
CA ILE A 297 22.65 -27.70 -17.29
C ILE A 297 24.14 -28.06 -17.36
N GLU A 298 24.67 -28.18 -18.58
CA GLU A 298 26.08 -28.50 -18.83
C GLU A 298 27.03 -27.58 -18.06
N ARG A 299 28.05 -28.18 -17.43
CA ARG A 299 29.05 -27.48 -16.62
C ARG A 299 29.66 -26.27 -17.31
N GLU A 300 30.01 -26.38 -18.59
CA GLU A 300 30.59 -25.27 -19.35
C GLU A 300 29.65 -24.08 -19.49
N LYS A 301 28.35 -24.33 -19.68
CA LYS A 301 27.33 -23.27 -19.72
C LYS A 301 27.17 -22.61 -18.35
N VAL A 302 27.18 -23.40 -17.27
CA VAL A 302 27.18 -22.89 -15.89
C VAL A 302 28.39 -22.00 -15.65
N ILE A 303 29.60 -22.44 -16.02
CA ILE A 303 30.84 -21.65 -15.87
C ILE A 303 30.70 -20.32 -16.59
N ARG A 304 30.30 -20.32 -17.87
CA ARG A 304 30.13 -19.08 -18.65
C ARG A 304 29.15 -18.11 -17.98
N VAL A 305 28.00 -18.60 -17.50
CA VAL A 305 27.00 -17.76 -16.81
C VAL A 305 27.56 -17.16 -15.52
N VAL A 306 28.22 -17.99 -14.71
CA VAL A 306 28.78 -17.58 -13.41
C VAL A 306 29.93 -16.59 -13.59
N GLU A 307 30.84 -16.83 -14.53
CA GLU A 307 31.94 -15.90 -14.87
C GLU A 307 31.41 -14.55 -15.38
N THR A 308 30.44 -14.59 -16.29
CA THR A 308 29.80 -13.37 -16.81
C THR A 308 29.12 -12.60 -15.68
N TYR A 309 28.41 -13.28 -14.78
CA TYR A 309 27.81 -12.66 -13.61
C TYR A 309 28.85 -12.01 -12.69
N TYR A 310 29.93 -12.70 -12.34
CA TYR A 310 30.98 -12.13 -11.49
C TYR A 310 31.67 -10.92 -12.12
N GLN A 311 31.86 -10.93 -13.44
CA GLN A 311 32.42 -9.80 -14.17
C GLN A 311 31.48 -8.58 -14.10
N ILE A 312 30.16 -8.78 -14.25
CA ILE A 312 29.14 -7.73 -14.07
C ILE A 312 29.18 -7.16 -12.65
N VAL A 313 29.20 -8.03 -11.64
CA VAL A 313 29.27 -7.61 -10.22
C VAL A 313 30.55 -6.80 -9.95
N LYS A 314 31.68 -7.22 -10.51
CA LYS A 314 32.96 -6.51 -10.36
C LYS A 314 32.93 -5.12 -10.97
N GLU A 315 32.35 -4.99 -12.17
CA GLU A 315 32.16 -3.70 -12.84
C GLU A 315 31.28 -2.74 -12.01
N ASN A 316 30.16 -3.25 -11.49
CA ASN A 316 29.26 -2.47 -10.63
C ASN A 316 29.93 -2.07 -9.30
N LYS A 317 30.72 -2.94 -8.68
CA LYS A 317 31.51 -2.59 -7.48
C LYS A 317 32.54 -1.50 -7.76
N LYS A 318 33.20 -1.52 -8.92
CA LYS A 318 34.14 -0.44 -9.32
C LYS A 318 33.43 0.90 -9.43
N LEU A 319 32.24 0.92 -10.02
CA LEU A 319 31.42 2.12 -10.12
C LEU A 319 31.01 2.65 -8.73
N ILE A 320 30.53 1.76 -7.85
CA ILE A 320 30.17 2.10 -6.46
C ILE A 320 31.35 2.72 -5.73
N LYS A 321 32.54 2.11 -5.84
CA LYS A 321 33.77 2.62 -5.24
C LYS A 321 34.13 4.02 -5.76
N GLN A 322 34.06 4.24 -7.08
CA GLN A 322 34.35 5.56 -7.67
C GLN A 322 33.38 6.64 -7.17
N VAL A 323 32.09 6.32 -7.05
CA VAL A 323 31.09 7.25 -6.53
C VAL A 323 31.31 7.50 -5.04
N ALA A 324 31.60 6.46 -4.27
CA ALA A 324 31.92 6.56 -2.84
C ALA A 324 33.12 7.50 -2.59
N GLU A 325 34.18 7.37 -3.39
CA GLU A 325 35.36 8.24 -3.35
C GLU A 325 35.02 9.70 -3.70
N LYS A 326 34.31 9.94 -4.82
CA LYS A 326 33.89 11.28 -5.25
C LYS A 326 32.99 11.97 -4.23
N GLU A 327 32.08 11.21 -3.62
CA GLU A 327 31.11 11.71 -2.67
C GLU A 327 31.63 11.68 -1.22
N ASN A 328 32.80 11.11 -0.94
CA ASN A 328 33.30 10.96 0.42
C ASN A 328 32.28 10.29 1.37
N ILE A 329 31.68 9.17 0.93
CA ILE A 329 30.78 8.33 1.73
C ILE A 329 31.19 6.86 1.62
N LYS A 330 30.65 5.99 2.48
CA LYS A 330 30.96 4.56 2.43
C LYS A 330 30.33 3.90 1.20
N GLU A 331 31.02 2.92 0.62
CA GLU A 331 30.49 2.11 -0.50
C GLU A 331 29.11 1.51 -0.17
N GLU A 332 28.93 1.01 1.05
CA GLU A 332 27.66 0.49 1.55
C GLU A 332 26.52 1.54 1.53
N GLN A 333 26.84 2.81 1.79
CA GLN A 333 25.85 3.89 1.73
C GLN A 333 25.45 4.21 0.28
N VAL A 334 26.41 4.20 -0.65
CA VAL A 334 26.11 4.32 -2.09
C VAL A 334 25.20 3.18 -2.52
N GLU A 335 25.53 1.94 -2.16
CA GLU A 335 24.74 0.75 -2.50
C GLU A 335 23.31 0.84 -1.95
N LYS A 336 23.14 1.25 -0.69
CA LYS A 336 21.82 1.47 -0.08
C LYS A 336 21.05 2.58 -0.77
N ILE A 337 21.68 3.71 -1.07
CA ILE A 337 21.04 4.85 -1.75
C ILE A 337 20.54 4.42 -3.13
N ILE A 338 21.38 3.78 -3.94
CA ILE A 338 21.02 3.36 -5.29
C ILE A 338 19.96 2.25 -5.27
N THR A 339 20.09 1.25 -4.41
CA THR A 339 19.12 0.15 -4.30
C THR A 339 17.74 0.64 -3.88
N GLN A 340 17.65 1.67 -3.03
CA GLN A 340 16.37 2.25 -2.61
C GLN A 340 15.79 3.23 -3.64
N HIS A 341 16.64 4.02 -4.31
CA HIS A 341 16.19 5.06 -5.24
C HIS A 341 15.86 4.53 -6.64
N LEU A 342 16.60 3.54 -7.14
CA LEU A 342 16.49 3.05 -8.52
C LEU A 342 15.11 2.45 -8.84
N PRO A 343 14.47 1.62 -7.99
CA PRO A 343 13.15 1.08 -8.30
C PRO A 343 12.07 2.16 -8.44
N ALA A 344 12.23 3.29 -7.72
CA ALA A 344 11.33 4.45 -7.79
C ALA A 344 11.32 5.14 -9.15
N LEU A 345 12.48 5.16 -9.81
CA LEU A 345 12.66 5.80 -11.12
C LEU A 345 12.11 4.94 -12.25
N VAL A 346 12.16 3.62 -12.05
CA VAL A 346 11.87 2.61 -13.07
C VAL A 346 10.39 2.22 -13.03
N LYS A 347 9.86 2.13 -11.82
CA LYS A 347 8.46 1.80 -11.54
C LYS A 347 7.90 2.84 -10.56
N PRO A 348 7.82 4.12 -10.96
CA PRO A 348 7.26 5.17 -10.10
C PRO A 348 5.85 4.80 -9.62
N GLU A 349 5.12 4.13 -10.50
CA GLU A 349 3.80 3.52 -10.28
C GLU A 349 3.71 2.56 -9.10
N LYS A 350 4.80 1.86 -8.76
CA LYS A 350 4.81 0.92 -7.62
C LYS A 350 5.18 1.59 -6.31
N GLN A 351 5.65 2.85 -6.35
CA GLN A 351 6.19 3.58 -5.21
C GLN A 351 5.37 4.80 -4.79
N VAL A 352 4.24 5.09 -5.45
CA VAL A 352 3.38 6.23 -5.10
C VAL A 352 2.97 6.23 -3.62
N THR A 353 2.81 5.05 -3.01
CA THR A 353 2.53 4.96 -1.55
C THR A 353 3.63 5.53 -0.66
N GLU A 354 4.89 5.45 -1.08
CA GLU A 354 6.02 5.94 -0.27
C GLU A 354 6.14 7.47 -0.31
N THR A 355 5.58 8.11 -1.34
CA THR A 355 5.59 9.56 -1.52
C THR A 355 4.34 10.26 -1.01
N VAL A 356 3.29 9.51 -0.62
CA VAL A 356 2.10 10.06 0.05
C VAL A 356 2.42 10.32 1.53
N VAL A 357 2.46 11.61 1.87
CA VAL A 357 2.66 12.11 3.24
C VAL A 357 1.31 12.24 3.94
N LEU A 358 1.29 11.95 5.24
CA LEU A 358 0.11 12.20 6.08
C LEU A 358 -0.12 13.72 6.20
N PRO A 359 -1.25 14.27 5.71
CA PRO A 359 -1.57 15.67 5.86
C PRO A 359 -1.88 15.98 7.32
N PRO A 360 -1.69 17.22 7.80
CA PRO A 360 -1.99 17.60 9.18
C PRO A 360 -3.43 17.34 9.63
N SER A 361 -4.36 17.23 8.67
CA SER A 361 -5.77 16.93 8.92
C SER A 361 -6.07 15.46 9.22
N VAL A 362 -5.09 14.55 9.06
CA VAL A 362 -5.24 13.12 9.34
C VAL A 362 -4.19 12.72 10.36
N SER A 363 -4.65 12.21 11.50
CA SER A 363 -3.75 11.71 12.54
C SER A 363 -3.19 10.33 12.17
N LEU A 364 -2.01 9.99 12.69
CA LEU A 364 -1.45 8.65 12.52
C LEU A 364 -2.39 7.58 13.09
N ASP A 365 -3.03 7.84 14.23
CA ASP A 365 -4.00 6.93 14.84
C ASP A 365 -5.21 6.67 13.93
N GLU A 366 -5.71 7.70 13.25
CA GLU A 366 -6.80 7.57 12.29
C GLU A 366 -6.39 6.75 11.07
N TYR A 367 -5.18 6.98 10.55
CA TYR A 367 -4.60 6.20 9.47
C TYR A 367 -4.50 4.71 9.82
N GLU A 368 -3.93 4.38 10.98
CA GLU A 368 -3.79 3.00 11.45
C GLU A 368 -5.16 2.35 11.73
N GLN A 369 -6.15 3.11 12.19
CA GLN A 369 -7.52 2.60 12.34
C GLN A 369 -8.15 2.24 11.00
N VAL A 370 -8.00 3.09 9.97
CA VAL A 370 -8.49 2.78 8.62
C VAL A 370 -7.79 1.54 8.06
N LYS A 371 -6.46 1.46 8.19
CA LYS A 371 -5.68 0.30 7.78
C LYS A 371 -6.17 -0.96 8.48
N LYS A 372 -6.38 -0.91 9.80
CA LYS A 372 -6.91 -2.03 10.59
C LYS A 372 -8.29 -2.48 10.12
N MET A 373 -9.20 -1.55 9.86
CA MET A 373 -10.55 -1.87 9.37
C MET A 373 -10.49 -2.61 8.02
N TRP A 374 -9.64 -2.15 7.11
CA TRP A 374 -9.44 -2.83 5.82
C TRP A 374 -8.74 -4.17 5.97
N LYS A 375 -7.78 -4.29 6.89
CA LYS A 375 -7.14 -5.57 7.21
C LYS A 375 -8.18 -6.59 7.69
N ASP A 376 -9.02 -6.18 8.65
CA ASP A 376 -10.13 -6.99 9.15
C ASP A 376 -11.09 -7.40 8.02
N GLN A 377 -11.39 -6.48 7.10
CA GLN A 377 -12.25 -6.74 5.94
C GLN A 377 -11.63 -7.75 4.97
N TYR A 378 -10.34 -7.64 4.65
CA TYR A 378 -9.67 -8.61 3.77
C TYR A 378 -9.55 -9.99 4.42
N GLU A 379 -9.28 -10.06 5.73
CA GLU A 379 -9.14 -11.33 6.45
C GLU A 379 -10.48 -12.06 6.64
N ARG A 380 -11.53 -11.32 7.01
CA ARG A 380 -12.78 -11.89 7.53
C ARG A 380 -14.04 -11.48 6.79
N GLY A 381 -13.97 -10.47 5.92
CA GLY A 381 -15.10 -9.99 5.14
C GLY A 381 -15.56 -10.99 4.08
N GLU A 382 -16.77 -10.75 3.58
CA GLU A 382 -17.33 -11.47 2.44
C GLU A 382 -16.50 -11.18 1.17
N ILE A 383 -16.19 -12.23 0.41
CA ILE A 383 -15.46 -12.10 -0.84
C ILE A 383 -16.44 -11.59 -1.92
N PRO A 384 -16.13 -10.49 -2.64
CA PRO A 384 -16.96 -9.99 -3.73
C PRO A 384 -16.83 -10.91 -4.95
N VAL A 385 -17.65 -11.95 -5.01
CA VAL A 385 -17.60 -12.96 -6.08
C VAL A 385 -17.92 -12.33 -7.44
N SER A 386 -17.04 -12.57 -8.42
CA SER A 386 -17.21 -12.18 -9.82
C SER A 386 -16.52 -13.20 -10.73
N ASP A 387 -16.61 -13.02 -12.05
CA ASP A 387 -15.91 -13.90 -13.00
C ASP A 387 -14.39 -13.99 -12.74
N LYS A 388 -13.80 -12.91 -12.19
CA LYS A 388 -12.37 -12.77 -11.91
C LYS A 388 -11.98 -12.99 -10.45
N ILE A 389 -12.94 -12.91 -9.53
CA ILE A 389 -12.69 -13.01 -8.08
C ILE A 389 -13.47 -14.21 -7.58
N LYS A 390 -12.76 -15.31 -7.31
CA LYS A 390 -13.35 -16.53 -6.75
C LYS A 390 -12.83 -16.80 -5.34
N THR A 391 -11.59 -16.44 -5.08
CA THR A 391 -10.94 -16.62 -3.78
C THR A 391 -10.62 -15.28 -3.12
N ARG A 392 -10.19 -15.35 -1.85
CA ARG A 392 -9.74 -14.17 -1.11
C ARG A 392 -8.44 -13.63 -1.70
N GLU A 393 -7.57 -14.53 -2.13
CA GLU A 393 -6.30 -14.26 -2.79
C GLU A 393 -6.53 -13.50 -4.10
N ASP A 394 -7.50 -13.96 -4.92
CA ASP A 394 -7.89 -13.26 -6.16
C ASP A 394 -8.38 -11.84 -5.86
N TRP A 395 -9.21 -11.68 -4.83
CA TRP A 395 -9.73 -10.39 -4.43
C TRP A 395 -8.61 -9.44 -4.01
N ILE A 396 -7.75 -9.87 -3.09
CA ILE A 396 -6.66 -9.05 -2.56
C ILE A 396 -5.68 -8.67 -3.68
N ALA A 397 -5.29 -9.62 -4.53
CA ALA A 397 -4.39 -9.36 -5.66
C ALA A 397 -5.01 -8.34 -6.64
N GLN A 398 -6.29 -8.50 -6.96
CA GLN A 398 -7.01 -7.58 -7.84
C GLN A 398 -7.14 -6.17 -7.22
N ASP A 399 -7.43 -6.07 -5.92
CA ASP A 399 -7.53 -4.80 -5.20
C ASP A 399 -6.17 -4.09 -5.12
N ILE A 400 -5.08 -4.83 -4.88
CA ILE A 400 -3.72 -4.27 -4.89
C ILE A 400 -3.42 -3.63 -6.25
N VAL A 401 -3.71 -4.35 -7.35
CA VAL A 401 -3.51 -3.83 -8.70
C VAL A 401 -4.40 -2.61 -8.95
N PHE A 402 -5.68 -2.72 -8.63
CA PHE A 402 -6.67 -1.66 -8.83
C PHE A 402 -6.29 -0.38 -8.08
N ILE A 403 -6.07 -0.45 -6.76
CA ILE A 403 -5.74 0.72 -5.94
C ILE A 403 -4.40 1.32 -6.35
N THR A 404 -3.41 0.49 -6.69
CA THR A 404 -2.12 0.97 -7.20
C THR A 404 -2.32 1.78 -8.49
N ASN A 405 -3.08 1.25 -9.44
CA ASN A 405 -3.38 1.93 -10.70
C ASN A 405 -4.15 3.24 -10.47
N THR A 406 -5.14 3.23 -9.57
CA THR A 406 -5.90 4.43 -9.21
C THR A 406 -5.01 5.50 -8.59
N LEU A 407 -4.16 5.15 -7.62
CA LEU A 407 -3.18 6.07 -7.04
C LEU A 407 -2.27 6.68 -8.12
N ASN A 408 -1.80 5.87 -9.08
CA ASN A 408 -0.94 6.32 -10.18
C ASN A 408 -1.65 7.31 -11.11
N LYS A 409 -2.91 7.03 -11.45
CA LYS A 409 -3.76 7.93 -12.23
C LYS A 409 -3.94 9.28 -11.51
N LEU A 410 -4.18 9.26 -10.19
CA LEU A 410 -4.40 10.47 -9.38
C LEU A 410 -3.17 11.38 -9.29
N VAL A 411 -1.96 10.81 -9.24
CA VAL A 411 -0.70 11.58 -9.21
C VAL A 411 -0.11 11.85 -10.60
N SER A 412 -0.81 11.46 -11.67
CA SER A 412 -0.36 11.66 -13.04
C SER A 412 -0.37 13.14 -13.45
N ASP A 413 0.58 13.54 -14.29
CA ASP A 413 0.57 14.87 -14.91
C ASP A 413 -0.56 15.03 -15.95
N SER A 414 -1.10 13.93 -16.51
CA SER A 414 -2.23 13.99 -17.45
C SER A 414 -3.52 14.32 -16.70
N ALA A 415 -4.21 15.37 -17.14
CA ALA A 415 -5.52 15.73 -16.60
C ALA A 415 -6.56 14.64 -16.87
N GLU A 416 -6.47 13.99 -18.03
CA GLU A 416 -7.35 12.90 -18.44
C GLU A 416 -7.17 11.68 -17.53
N LEU A 417 -5.92 11.24 -17.30
CA LEU A 417 -5.64 10.14 -16.39
C LEU A 417 -6.07 10.46 -14.96
N ARG A 418 -5.90 11.71 -14.52
CA ARG A 418 -6.40 12.15 -13.21
C ARG A 418 -7.91 12.05 -13.08
N GLN A 419 -8.66 12.41 -14.11
CA GLN A 419 -10.12 12.22 -14.13
C GLN A 419 -10.49 10.74 -14.14
N GLU A 420 -9.79 9.92 -14.93
CA GLU A 420 -10.00 8.47 -14.97
C GLU A 420 -9.73 7.84 -13.59
N GLY A 421 -8.70 8.28 -12.87
CA GLY A 421 -8.45 7.86 -11.50
C GLY A 421 -9.57 8.23 -10.52
N LEU A 422 -10.24 9.36 -10.72
CA LEU A 422 -11.43 9.70 -9.95
C LEU A 422 -12.64 8.86 -10.35
N ASP A 423 -12.78 8.52 -11.63
CA ASP A 423 -13.84 7.63 -12.11
C ASP A 423 -13.73 6.22 -11.52
N ASP A 424 -12.51 5.70 -11.38
CA ASP A 424 -12.25 4.40 -10.75
C ASP A 424 -12.84 4.33 -9.32
N LEU A 425 -12.86 5.44 -8.58
CA LEU A 425 -13.35 5.49 -7.19
C LEU A 425 -14.87 5.33 -7.05
N GLY A 426 -15.61 5.30 -8.16
CA GLY A 426 -17.01 4.90 -8.22
C GLY A 426 -17.88 5.55 -7.13
N TYR A 427 -18.46 4.71 -6.26
CA TYR A 427 -19.42 5.14 -5.23
C TYR A 427 -18.80 5.90 -4.05
N ILE A 428 -17.48 5.82 -3.86
CA ILE A 428 -16.78 6.47 -2.74
C ILE A 428 -16.58 7.95 -3.04
N LEU A 429 -16.35 8.31 -4.31
CA LEU A 429 -16.09 9.68 -4.74
C LEU A 429 -17.22 10.66 -4.33
N PRO A 430 -18.51 10.37 -4.57
CA PRO A 430 -19.59 11.23 -4.08
C PRO A 430 -19.52 11.50 -2.58
N ILE A 431 -19.11 10.53 -1.77
CA ILE A 431 -18.99 10.70 -0.31
C ILE A 431 -17.87 11.68 0.03
N PHE A 432 -16.71 11.58 -0.63
CA PHE A 432 -15.62 12.55 -0.48
C PHE A 432 -16.08 13.96 -0.86
N LEU A 433 -16.76 14.09 -1.99
CA LEU A 433 -17.25 15.37 -2.49
C LEU A 433 -18.31 15.96 -1.54
N ILE A 434 -19.33 15.20 -1.15
CA ILE A 434 -20.40 15.67 -0.24
C ILE A 434 -19.84 16.21 1.08
N ASN A 435 -18.80 15.56 1.60
CA ASN A 435 -18.20 15.91 2.89
C ASN A 435 -17.03 16.87 2.79
N ASN A 436 -16.74 17.41 1.58
CA ASN A 436 -15.65 18.34 1.33
C ASN A 436 -14.29 17.82 1.84
N LEU A 437 -14.07 16.50 1.71
CA LEU A 437 -12.80 15.87 2.03
C LEU A 437 -11.77 16.24 0.96
N LYS A 438 -10.53 16.46 1.37
CA LYS A 438 -9.45 16.87 0.48
C LYS A 438 -8.88 15.68 -0.29
N GLY A 439 -8.24 15.98 -1.41
CA GLY A 439 -7.51 15.03 -2.23
C GLY A 439 -6.40 14.33 -1.46
N ASP A 440 -5.68 15.03 -0.57
CA ASP A 440 -4.69 14.39 0.31
C ASP A 440 -5.31 13.35 1.25
N GLN A 441 -6.53 13.60 1.75
CA GLN A 441 -7.24 12.64 2.58
C GLN A 441 -7.63 11.40 1.77
N LEU A 442 -8.01 11.58 0.50
CA LEU A 442 -8.27 10.49 -0.43
C LEU A 442 -7.01 9.65 -0.69
N MET A 443 -5.87 10.31 -0.94
CA MET A 443 -4.58 9.62 -1.15
C MET A 443 -4.18 8.78 0.07
N VAL A 444 -4.33 9.33 1.27
CA VAL A 444 -4.04 8.62 2.52
C VAL A 444 -4.97 7.45 2.76
N TYR A 445 -6.26 7.62 2.46
CA TYR A 445 -7.25 6.57 2.57
C TYR A 445 -6.93 5.38 1.66
N LEU A 446 -6.63 5.66 0.38
CA LEU A 446 -6.23 4.64 -0.59
C LEU A 446 -4.91 3.97 -0.20
N LYS A 447 -3.94 4.73 0.33
CA LYS A 447 -2.69 4.17 0.87
C LYS A 447 -2.95 3.20 2.02
N ALA A 448 -3.80 3.57 2.98
CA ALA A 448 -4.14 2.71 4.12
C ALA A 448 -4.80 1.40 3.64
N LYS A 449 -5.74 1.48 2.69
CA LYS A 449 -6.39 0.32 2.09
C LYS A 449 -5.38 -0.59 1.36
N LEU A 450 -4.48 -0.02 0.58
CA LEU A 450 -3.44 -0.76 -0.15
C LEU A 450 -2.42 -1.44 0.78
N GLU A 451 -1.99 -0.76 1.84
CA GLU A 451 -1.09 -1.35 2.83
C GLU A 451 -1.75 -2.50 3.59
N ALA A 452 -3.02 -2.36 3.95
CA ALA A 452 -3.79 -3.46 4.55
C ALA A 452 -3.84 -4.68 3.61
N ALA A 453 -4.12 -4.48 2.33
CA ALA A 453 -4.17 -5.55 1.33
C ALA A 453 -2.83 -6.29 1.21
N LYS A 454 -1.72 -5.54 1.08
CA LYS A 454 -0.36 -6.11 1.00
C LYS A 454 0.03 -6.90 2.25
N GLU A 455 -0.32 -6.40 3.42
CA GLU A 455 -0.02 -7.07 4.69
C GLU A 455 -0.77 -8.40 4.81
N VAL A 456 -2.06 -8.44 4.44
CA VAL A 456 -2.83 -9.68 4.42
C VAL A 456 -2.32 -10.65 3.34
N GLN A 457 -1.93 -10.15 2.16
CA GLN A 457 -1.32 -10.98 1.12
C GLN A 457 -0.06 -11.68 1.63
N SER A 458 0.85 -10.95 2.27
CA SER A 458 2.08 -11.52 2.84
C SER A 458 1.79 -12.60 3.88
N ILE A 459 0.76 -12.39 4.73
CA ILE A 459 0.34 -13.39 5.73
C ILE A 459 -0.23 -14.65 5.06
N LEU A 460 -0.92 -14.52 3.93
CA LEU A 460 -1.46 -15.65 3.19
C LEU A 460 -0.34 -16.44 2.50
N GLU A 461 0.62 -15.76 1.88
CA GLU A 461 1.82 -16.37 1.28
C GLU A 461 2.62 -17.16 2.33
N GLU A 462 2.91 -16.58 3.49
CA GLU A 462 3.60 -17.28 4.59
C GLU A 462 2.83 -18.51 5.10
N ARG A 463 1.49 -18.45 5.14
CA ARG A 463 0.66 -19.59 5.55
C ARG A 463 0.65 -20.70 4.52
N GLU A 464 0.71 -20.36 3.24
CA GLU A 464 0.81 -21.32 2.14
C GLU A 464 2.16 -22.04 2.19
N GLU A 465 3.28 -21.30 2.33
CA GLU A 465 4.61 -21.87 2.50
C GLU A 465 4.68 -22.85 3.68
N VAL A 466 4.14 -22.47 4.85
CA VAL A 466 4.10 -23.36 6.03
C VAL A 466 3.22 -24.60 5.79
N LYS A 467 2.14 -24.45 5.03
CA LYS A 467 1.25 -25.57 4.70
C LYS A 467 1.92 -26.55 3.75
N GLU A 468 2.63 -26.06 2.73
CA GLU A 468 3.44 -26.87 1.83
C GLU A 468 4.54 -27.61 2.58
N GLU A 469 5.29 -26.94 3.48
CA GLU A 469 6.30 -27.60 4.32
C GLU A 469 5.72 -28.73 5.20
N LEU A 470 4.48 -28.57 5.69
CA LEU A 470 3.81 -29.57 6.52
C LEU A 470 3.25 -30.73 5.69
N GLU A 471 2.87 -30.50 4.44
CA GLU A 471 2.46 -31.55 3.49
C GLU A 471 3.67 -32.36 3.01
N GLU A 472 4.80 -31.71 2.68
CA GLU A 472 6.06 -32.39 2.35
C GLU A 472 6.57 -33.26 3.50
N LYS A 473 6.54 -32.76 4.74
CA LYS A 473 6.90 -33.55 5.94
C LYS A 473 5.98 -34.76 6.18
N LYS A 474 4.71 -34.67 5.78
CA LYS A 474 3.78 -35.81 5.88
C LYS A 474 4.01 -36.83 4.78
N GLU A 475 4.39 -36.42 3.58
CA GLU A 475 4.74 -37.35 2.50
C GLU A 475 6.06 -38.08 2.77
N GLU A 476 7.04 -37.43 3.41
CA GLU A 476 8.30 -38.08 3.82
C GLU A 476 8.12 -39.14 4.93
N GLU A 477 7.10 -39.02 5.79
CA GLU A 477 6.83 -39.96 6.88
C GLU A 477 6.08 -41.24 6.41
N PHE A 478 5.55 -41.25 5.18
CA PHE A 478 4.80 -42.37 4.58
C PHE A 478 5.60 -43.20 3.56
N VAL A 479 6.90 -43.41 3.78
CA VAL A 479 7.64 -44.47 3.04
C VAL A 479 7.24 -45.84 3.61
N GLU A 480 6.44 -46.58 2.81
CA GLU A 480 5.96 -47.94 3.06
C GLU A 480 7.07 -48.88 3.57
N VAL A 481 6.90 -49.39 4.79
CA VAL A 481 7.60 -50.59 5.24
C VAL A 481 7.01 -51.79 4.48
N GLU A 482 7.71 -52.25 3.44
CA GLU A 482 7.45 -53.55 2.81
C GLU A 482 7.44 -54.64 3.89
N LYS A 483 6.27 -55.23 4.15
CA LYS A 483 6.18 -56.43 5.00
C LYS A 483 6.84 -57.60 4.27
N PRO A 484 7.79 -58.31 4.91
CA PRO A 484 8.41 -59.48 4.29
C PRO A 484 7.39 -60.62 4.20
N LYS A 485 7.31 -61.24 3.01
CA LYS A 485 6.59 -62.50 2.77
C LYS A 485 7.17 -63.61 3.65
N SER A 486 6.32 -64.34 4.38
CA SER A 486 6.65 -65.67 4.89
C SER A 486 5.65 -66.70 4.36
N GLU A 487 6.11 -67.61 3.52
CA GLU A 487 5.40 -68.83 3.16
C GLU A 487 5.71 -69.98 4.13
N ALA A 488 4.66 -70.78 4.39
CA ALA A 488 4.61 -72.21 4.69
C ALA A 488 4.90 -72.75 6.12
N LYS A 489 3.87 -73.35 6.75
CA LYS A 489 3.70 -74.83 6.86
C LYS A 489 2.37 -75.27 7.52
N LYS A 490 1.85 -76.39 7.01
CA LYS A 490 0.65 -77.17 7.40
C LYS A 490 0.77 -77.81 8.79
N MET A 491 -0.36 -78.04 9.47
CA MET A 491 -0.85 -79.39 9.84
C MET A 491 -2.25 -79.35 10.52
N GLU A 492 -3.16 -80.18 10.00
CA GLU A 492 -4.36 -80.65 10.66
C GLU A 492 -3.99 -81.44 11.92
N MET A 493 -4.80 -81.33 13.00
CA MET A 493 -5.09 -82.50 13.83
C MET A 493 -6.45 -82.34 14.50
N LYS A 494 -7.36 -83.24 14.11
CA LYS A 494 -8.55 -83.62 14.87
C LYS A 494 -8.12 -84.23 16.20
N GLU A 495 -8.80 -83.87 17.28
CA GLU A 495 -9.00 -84.81 18.39
C GLU A 495 -10.42 -84.60 18.94
N GLU A 496 -11.08 -85.72 19.13
CA GLU A 496 -12.50 -85.94 19.40
C GLU A 496 -12.60 -86.48 20.84
N LEU A 497 -13.76 -86.26 21.50
CA LEU A 497 -14.24 -86.88 22.77
C LEU A 497 -13.62 -86.30 24.07
N GLU A 498 -14.31 -86.12 25.20
CA GLU A 498 -15.63 -86.58 25.65
C GLU A 498 -16.05 -85.80 26.93
N ASP A 499 -17.35 -85.53 27.06
CA ASP A 499 -18.18 -85.64 28.27
C ASP A 499 -17.77 -85.01 29.63
N LYS A 500 -18.59 -84.05 30.09
CA LYS A 500 -19.60 -84.25 31.15
C LYS A 500 -20.31 -82.95 31.55
N GLN A 501 -21.63 -82.92 31.36
CA GLN A 501 -22.54 -82.07 32.14
C GLN A 501 -22.75 -82.67 33.55
N PRO A 502 -23.12 -81.82 34.52
CA PRO A 502 -24.23 -82.17 35.41
C PRO A 502 -25.22 -81.01 35.59
N GLY A 503 -26.51 -81.32 35.65
CA GLY A 503 -27.57 -80.40 36.11
C GLY A 503 -28.86 -80.50 35.32
#